data_AF-A0A934K2A3-F1
#
_entry.id   AF-A0A934K2A3-F1
#
_cell.length_a   1.000
_cell.length_b   1.000
_cell.length_c   1.000
_cell.angle_alpha   90.00
_cell.angle_beta   90.00
_cell.angle_gamma   90.00
#
_symmetry.space_group_name_H-M   'P 1'
#
loop_
_entity.id
_entity.type
_entity.pdbx_description
1 polymer ?
#
loop_
_entity_poly.entity_id
_entity_poly.type
_entity_poly.pdbx_seq_one_letter_code
_entity_poly.pdbx_strand_id
1 'polypeptide(L)'
;MSDIGSLRARIEERRARAHLLRTGVPLATRRWRPRRGWESAARAAAYIIALGCTIAGAALAVSEPSTSVSMTAATYRIGATTLHANGSGVYLGDAALVVSRSDVGIVRSAADTSNGGRAESGVCFLSASERQERCVFDLGTTSMSAVDTWNGSGWSRRYDDGQQVTIPSDTMAPVPFAVGR
;
A
#
# COMPACT_ATOMS: atom_id res chain seq x y z
N MET A 1 59.20 24.17 -83.31
CA MET A 1 57.72 24.32 -83.28
C MET A 1 57.16 23.08 -82.61
N SER A 2 56.98 23.17 -81.29
CA SER A 2 56.59 22.08 -80.40
C SER A 2 55.08 22.03 -80.21
N ASP A 3 54.54 20.82 -80.31
CA ASP A 3 53.87 20.17 -79.18
C ASP A 3 52.57 20.81 -78.63
N ILE A 4 51.50 20.78 -79.43
CA ILE A 4 50.13 21.00 -78.93
C ILE A 4 49.28 19.72 -79.03
N GLY A 5 49.56 18.84 -79.99
CA GLY A 5 48.83 17.58 -80.18
C GLY A 5 49.09 16.54 -79.09
N SER A 6 50.34 16.41 -78.61
CA SER A 6 50.70 15.37 -77.64
C SER A 6 50.24 15.69 -76.21
N LEU A 7 50.10 16.99 -75.89
CA LEU A 7 49.56 17.46 -74.61
C LEU A 7 48.05 17.18 -74.47
N ARG A 8 47.27 17.32 -75.55
CA ARG A 8 45.82 17.01 -75.53
C ARG A 8 45.56 15.53 -75.28
N ALA A 9 46.31 14.64 -75.93
CA ALA A 9 46.17 13.20 -75.76
C ALA A 9 46.49 12.75 -74.31
N ARG A 10 47.53 13.32 -73.67
CA ARG A 10 47.88 13.00 -72.27
C ARG A 10 46.87 13.54 -71.25
N ILE A 11 46.18 14.64 -71.56
CA ILE A 11 45.15 15.21 -70.67
C ILE A 11 43.86 14.37 -70.73
N GLU A 12 43.47 13.90 -71.91
CA GLU A 12 42.30 13.02 -72.06
C GLU A 12 42.53 11.63 -71.45
N GLU A 13 43.74 11.06 -71.60
CA GLU A 13 44.08 9.78 -70.99
C GLU A 13 44.10 9.85 -69.44
N ARG A 14 44.55 10.98 -68.87
CA ARG A 14 44.46 11.22 -67.41
C ARG A 14 43.02 11.42 -66.92
N ARG A 15 42.15 12.06 -67.71
CA ARG A 15 40.72 12.21 -67.39
C ARG A 15 39.97 10.88 -67.44
N ALA A 16 40.28 10.02 -68.40
CA ALA A 16 39.69 8.69 -68.52
C ALA A 16 40.08 7.77 -67.33
N ARG A 17 41.33 7.83 -66.87
CA ARG A 17 41.78 7.08 -65.68
C ARG A 17 41.19 7.60 -64.36
N ALA A 18 40.89 8.89 -64.27
CA ALA A 18 40.27 9.47 -63.07
C ALA A 18 38.79 9.08 -62.92
N HIS A 19 38.09 8.78 -64.02
CA HIS A 19 36.66 8.43 -63.99
C HIS A 19 36.37 6.96 -63.63
N LEU A 20 37.35 6.06 -63.78
CA LEU A 20 37.18 4.62 -63.50
C LEU A 20 37.46 4.21 -62.04
N LEU A 21 37.88 5.14 -61.17
CA LEU A 21 38.23 4.84 -59.78
C LEU A 21 37.15 5.22 -58.75
N ARG A 22 35.93 5.58 -59.18
CA ARG A 22 34.91 6.14 -58.28
C ARG A 22 33.55 5.46 -58.31
N THR A 23 33.53 4.14 -58.41
CA THR A 23 32.31 3.36 -58.16
C THR A 23 32.64 2.15 -57.28
N GLY A 24 32.29 2.24 -56.00
CA GLY A 24 32.25 1.08 -55.12
C GLY A 24 33.22 1.11 -53.93
N VAL A 25 33.27 2.21 -53.17
CA VAL A 25 33.65 2.07 -51.76
C VAL A 25 32.35 1.87 -50.98
N PRO A 26 32.10 0.69 -50.39
CA PRO A 26 30.95 0.54 -49.52
C PRO A 26 31.15 1.49 -48.34
N LEU A 27 30.28 2.49 -48.23
CA LEU A 27 30.16 3.28 -47.01
C LEU A 27 29.84 2.29 -45.90
N ALA A 28 30.80 2.09 -45.00
CA ALA A 28 30.62 1.28 -43.82
C ALA A 28 29.51 1.91 -42.98
N THR A 29 28.26 1.48 -43.17
CA THR A 29 27.17 1.83 -42.27
C THR A 29 27.50 1.20 -40.94
N ARG A 30 27.96 2.02 -39.99
CA ARG A 30 28.25 1.64 -38.62
C ARG A 30 26.92 1.29 -37.94
N ARG A 31 26.38 0.10 -38.24
CA ARG A 31 25.19 -0.42 -37.57
C ARG A 31 25.54 -0.54 -36.10
N TRP A 32 24.87 0.25 -35.29
CA TRP A 32 24.95 0.20 -33.83
C TRP A 32 24.53 -1.22 -33.42
N ARG A 33 25.52 -2.07 -33.13
CA ARG A 33 25.29 -3.36 -32.47
C ARG A 33 25.35 -3.07 -30.98
N PRO A 34 24.22 -3.09 -30.24
CA PRO A 34 24.29 -2.99 -28.79
C PRO A 34 25.25 -4.08 -28.30
N ARG A 35 26.21 -3.68 -27.47
CA ARG A 35 27.19 -4.61 -26.89
C ARG A 35 26.40 -5.70 -26.15
N ARG A 36 26.61 -6.96 -26.57
CA ARG A 36 25.95 -8.18 -26.05
C ARG A 36 25.90 -8.29 -24.52
N GLY A 37 26.80 -7.61 -23.80
CA GLY A 37 26.83 -7.59 -22.33
C GLY A 37 25.79 -6.68 -21.66
N TRP A 38 25.17 -5.74 -22.39
CA TRP A 38 24.17 -4.86 -21.80
C TRP A 38 22.80 -5.53 -21.65
N GLU A 39 22.46 -6.45 -22.56
CA GLU A 39 21.21 -7.20 -22.51
C GLU A 39 21.17 -8.16 -21.30
N SER A 40 22.29 -8.80 -20.96
CA SER A 40 22.38 -9.66 -19.79
C SER A 40 22.30 -8.87 -18.48
N ALA A 41 22.96 -7.70 -18.42
CA ALA A 41 22.87 -6.81 -17.26
C ALA A 41 21.45 -6.25 -17.08
N ALA A 42 20.79 -5.84 -18.16
CA ALA A 42 19.41 -5.34 -18.12
C ALA A 42 18.42 -6.42 -17.69
N ARG A 43 18.57 -7.66 -18.17
CA ARG A 43 17.75 -8.80 -17.73
C ARG A 43 17.98 -9.13 -16.26
N ALA A 44 19.23 -9.17 -15.80
CA ALA A 44 19.54 -9.41 -14.39
C ALA A 44 18.92 -8.34 -13.48
N ALA A 45 19.00 -7.07 -13.86
CA ALA A 45 18.35 -5.98 -13.13
C ALA A 45 16.82 -6.14 -13.08
N ALA A 46 16.19 -6.51 -14.21
CA ALA A 46 14.76 -6.75 -14.26
C ALA A 46 14.32 -7.91 -13.34
N TYR A 47 15.08 -9.01 -13.28
CA TYR A 47 14.81 -10.12 -12.37
C TYR A 47 14.91 -9.71 -10.90
N ILE A 48 15.93 -8.92 -10.54
CA ILE A 48 16.10 -8.43 -9.16
C ILE A 48 14.92 -7.53 -8.76
N ILE A 49 14.50 -6.62 -9.64
CA ILE A 49 13.35 -5.75 -9.39
C ILE A 49 12.07 -6.59 -9.24
N ALA A 50 11.82 -7.52 -10.15
CA ALA A 50 10.63 -8.38 -10.09
C ALA A 50 10.59 -9.23 -8.80
N LEU A 51 11.74 -9.80 -8.41
CA LEU A 51 11.87 -10.53 -7.16
C LEU A 51 11.63 -9.63 -5.96
N GLY A 52 12.21 -8.42 -5.96
CA GLY A 52 11.99 -7.40 -4.92
C GLY A 52 10.52 -7.01 -4.79
N CYS A 53 9.83 -6.75 -5.90
CA CYS A 53 8.40 -6.46 -5.91
C CYS A 53 7.56 -7.63 -5.42
N THR A 54 7.93 -8.86 -5.77
CA THR A 54 7.21 -10.07 -5.32
C THR A 54 7.34 -10.26 -3.81
N ILE A 55 8.54 -10.10 -3.27
CA ILE A 55 8.80 -10.19 -1.82
C ILE A 55 8.07 -9.06 -1.09
N ALA A 56 8.15 -7.82 -1.59
CA ALA A 56 7.46 -6.69 -1.00
C ALA A 56 5.93 -6.86 -1.04
N GLY A 57 5.38 -7.35 -2.16
CA GLY A 57 3.95 -7.64 -2.30
C GLY A 57 3.49 -8.74 -1.35
N ALA A 58 4.28 -9.82 -1.21
CA ALA A 58 4.00 -10.88 -0.25
C ALA A 58 4.04 -10.36 1.20
N ALA A 59 5.02 -9.51 1.54
CA ALA A 59 5.12 -8.92 2.88
C ALA A 59 3.92 -8.01 3.21
N LEU A 60 3.49 -7.18 2.25
CA LEU A 60 2.30 -6.32 2.41
C LEU A 60 1.00 -7.12 2.46
N ALA A 61 0.92 -8.24 1.76
CA ALA A 61 -0.24 -9.14 1.83
C ALA A 61 -0.37 -9.84 3.19
N VAL A 62 0.74 -9.97 3.94
CA VAL A 62 0.78 -10.62 5.25
C VAL A 62 0.77 -9.61 6.41
N SER A 63 1.08 -8.33 6.16
CA SER A 63 1.02 -7.30 7.22
C SER A 63 -0.42 -7.05 7.65
N GLU A 64 -0.70 -7.22 8.94
CA GLU A 64 -2.00 -6.87 9.52
C GLU A 64 -2.24 -5.35 9.39
N PRO A 65 -3.37 -4.92 8.80
CA PRO A 65 -3.69 -3.50 8.74
C PRO A 65 -3.89 -2.96 10.16
N SER A 66 -3.06 -2.01 10.56
CA SER A 66 -3.21 -1.35 11.86
C SER A 66 -4.39 -0.38 11.79
N THR A 67 -5.46 -0.72 12.51
CA THR A 67 -6.62 0.16 12.69
C THR A 67 -6.46 0.87 14.02
N SER A 68 -6.39 2.20 14.00
CA SER A 68 -6.32 3.01 15.21
C SER A 68 -7.70 3.47 15.66
N VAL A 69 -7.82 3.75 16.95
CA VAL A 69 -9.01 4.37 17.56
C VAL A 69 -8.59 5.72 18.14
N SER A 70 -9.46 6.72 18.00
CA SER A 70 -9.35 7.94 18.81
C SER A 70 -10.72 8.52 19.08
N MET A 71 -10.87 9.16 20.24
CA MET A 71 -12.14 9.70 20.69
C MET A 71 -11.95 11.10 21.27
N THR A 72 -12.76 12.03 20.76
CA THR A 72 -12.92 13.37 21.32
C THR A 72 -14.38 13.58 21.75
N ALA A 73 -14.68 14.74 22.32
CA ALA A 73 -16.07 15.11 22.62
C ALA A 73 -16.95 15.19 21.37
N ALA A 74 -16.39 15.49 20.20
CA ALA A 74 -17.14 15.73 18.95
C ALA A 74 -17.02 14.59 17.93
N THR A 75 -16.00 13.76 18.03
CA THR A 75 -15.69 12.75 17.01
C THR A 75 -15.22 11.45 17.63
N TYR A 76 -15.59 10.33 16.99
CA TYR A 76 -15.01 9.02 17.24
C TYR A 76 -14.42 8.50 15.94
N ARG A 77 -13.16 8.13 15.92
CA ARG A 77 -12.46 7.65 14.73
C ARG A 77 -12.04 6.21 14.93
N ILE A 78 -12.31 5.38 13.93
CA ILE A 78 -11.89 3.98 13.87
C ILE A 78 -11.32 3.72 12.47
N GLY A 79 -10.00 3.55 12.38
CA GLY A 79 -9.29 3.48 11.10
C GLY A 79 -9.55 4.71 10.23
N ALA A 80 -10.10 4.48 9.04
CA ALA A 80 -10.49 5.54 8.11
C ALA A 80 -11.88 6.15 8.41
N THR A 81 -12.71 5.45 9.20
CA THR A 81 -14.07 5.87 9.49
C THR A 81 -14.08 6.93 10.57
N THR A 82 -14.84 8.00 10.35
CA THR A 82 -15.06 9.06 11.33
C THR A 82 -16.56 9.17 11.61
N LEU A 83 -16.91 9.06 12.89
CA LEU A 83 -18.25 9.26 13.42
C LEU A 83 -18.29 10.61 14.14
N HIS A 84 -19.42 11.29 14.01
CA HIS A 84 -19.65 12.61 14.61
C HIS A 84 -20.65 12.51 15.75
N ALA A 85 -20.40 13.23 16.83
CA ALA A 85 -21.28 13.28 17.97
C ALA A 85 -22.68 13.76 17.57
N ASN A 86 -23.70 13.03 17.98
CA ASN A 86 -25.11 13.33 17.76
C ASN A 86 -25.92 13.17 19.06
N GLY A 87 -25.43 13.80 20.12
CA GLY A 87 -26.00 13.69 21.47
C GLY A 87 -25.03 13.06 22.47
N SER A 88 -25.47 12.97 23.73
CA SER A 88 -24.62 12.49 24.82
C SER A 88 -24.19 11.04 24.60
N GLY A 89 -22.91 10.85 24.26
CA GLY A 89 -22.33 9.53 24.02
C GLY A 89 -22.77 8.86 22.71
N VAL A 90 -23.52 9.52 21.85
CA VAL A 90 -23.96 8.97 20.56
C VAL A 90 -23.09 9.53 19.44
N TYR A 91 -22.58 8.68 18.56
CA TYR A 91 -21.75 9.04 17.41
C TYR A 91 -22.29 8.36 16.16
N LEU A 92 -22.43 9.09 15.06
CA LEU A 92 -23.02 8.60 13.81
C LEU A 92 -22.15 8.95 12.59
N GLY A 93 -22.25 8.13 11.55
CA GLY A 93 -21.58 8.25 10.26
C GLY A 93 -21.90 7.02 9.42
N ASP A 94 -20.87 6.41 8.84
CA ASP A 94 -21.00 5.09 8.18
C ASP A 94 -21.22 3.92 9.18
N ALA A 95 -21.15 4.22 10.49
CA ALA A 95 -21.53 3.36 11.58
C ALA A 95 -22.34 4.16 12.62
N ALA A 96 -22.99 3.45 13.54
CA ALA A 96 -23.56 4.03 14.75
C ALA A 96 -22.81 3.52 15.97
N LEU A 97 -22.53 4.39 16.93
CA LEU A 97 -21.88 4.08 18.19
C LEU A 97 -22.60 4.79 19.33
N VAL A 98 -22.87 4.08 20.42
CA VAL A 98 -23.38 4.63 21.67
C VAL A 98 -22.42 4.27 22.79
N VAL A 99 -22.06 5.24 23.61
CA VAL A 99 -21.20 5.13 24.79
C VAL A 99 -21.96 5.66 26.00
N SER A 100 -22.39 4.75 26.86
CA SER A 100 -23.04 5.05 28.13
C SER A 100 -22.03 4.94 29.27
N ARG A 101 -21.85 6.01 30.04
CA ARG A 101 -21.02 6.01 31.25
C ARG A 101 -21.89 5.73 32.46
N SER A 102 -21.44 4.88 33.38
CA SER A 102 -22.08 4.74 34.70
C SER A 102 -21.27 5.47 35.76
N ASP A 103 -21.95 5.84 36.86
CA ASP A 103 -21.33 6.54 38.00
C ASP A 103 -20.31 5.68 38.76
N VAL A 104 -20.39 4.36 38.60
CA VAL A 104 -19.48 3.37 39.22
C VAL A 104 -18.24 3.07 38.37
N GLY A 105 -17.96 3.87 37.34
CA GLY A 105 -16.73 3.80 36.54
C GLY A 105 -16.72 2.70 35.47
N ILE A 106 -17.78 1.90 35.35
CA ILE A 106 -18.00 1.01 34.22
C ILE A 106 -18.64 1.79 33.08
N VAL A 107 -18.07 1.67 31.89
CA VAL A 107 -18.60 2.26 30.66
C VAL A 107 -19.14 1.13 29.79
N ARG A 108 -20.38 1.26 29.32
CA ARG A 108 -20.97 0.36 28.33
C ARG A 108 -20.93 1.05 26.98
N SER A 109 -20.52 0.34 25.95
CA SER A 109 -20.64 0.83 24.57
C SER A 109 -21.27 -0.20 23.67
N ALA A 110 -21.93 0.26 22.62
CA ALA A 110 -22.49 -0.57 21.58
C ALA A 110 -22.30 0.11 20.23
N ALA A 111 -21.99 -0.66 19.19
CA ALA A 111 -21.93 -0.13 17.84
C ALA A 111 -22.56 -1.08 16.83
N ASP A 112 -22.93 -0.51 15.69
CA ASP A 112 -23.51 -1.19 14.54
C ASP A 112 -22.92 -0.58 13.26
N THR A 113 -22.52 -1.43 12.32
CA THR A 113 -21.85 -1.03 11.07
C THR A 113 -22.02 -2.11 9.99
N SER A 114 -21.51 -1.83 8.80
CA SER A 114 -21.21 -2.85 7.80
C SER A 114 -19.69 -2.99 7.61
N ASN A 115 -19.16 -4.20 7.75
CA ASN A 115 -17.75 -4.54 7.50
C ASN A 115 -17.65 -5.46 6.28
N GLY A 116 -17.01 -4.99 5.20
CA GLY A 116 -16.89 -5.74 3.94
C GLY A 116 -18.25 -6.14 3.33
N GLY A 117 -19.30 -5.35 3.57
CA GLY A 117 -20.67 -5.64 3.12
C GLY A 117 -21.46 -6.60 4.02
N ARG A 118 -20.89 -7.03 5.16
CA ARG A 118 -21.57 -7.85 6.17
C ARG A 118 -21.98 -6.98 7.34
N ALA A 119 -23.17 -7.22 7.89
CA ALA A 119 -23.61 -6.55 9.10
C ALA A 119 -22.70 -6.96 10.27
N GLU A 120 -22.29 -5.96 11.05
CA GLU A 120 -21.48 -6.11 12.25
C GLU A 120 -22.10 -5.29 13.37
N SER A 121 -22.30 -5.91 14.53
CA SER A 121 -22.63 -5.18 15.75
C SER A 121 -21.74 -5.63 16.90
N GLY A 122 -21.46 -4.74 17.85
CA GLY A 122 -20.62 -5.05 19.00
C GLY A 122 -21.13 -4.40 20.27
N VAL A 123 -20.90 -5.04 21.41
CA VAL A 123 -21.16 -4.49 22.74
C VAL A 123 -19.93 -4.72 23.61
N CYS A 124 -19.44 -3.66 24.24
CA CYS A 124 -18.31 -3.74 25.16
C CYS A 124 -18.64 -3.17 26.53
N PHE A 125 -18.03 -3.78 27.56
CA PHE A 125 -18.02 -3.31 28.93
C PHE A 125 -16.59 -2.96 29.31
N LEU A 126 -16.31 -1.68 29.46
CA LEU A 126 -15.02 -1.14 29.85
C LEU A 126 -14.98 -0.92 31.37
N SER A 127 -14.02 -1.56 32.02
CA SER A 127 -13.64 -1.30 33.40
C SER A 127 -12.41 -0.39 33.43
N ALA A 128 -12.63 0.88 33.80
CA ALA A 128 -11.54 1.85 33.86
C ALA A 128 -10.50 1.51 34.94
N SER A 129 -10.91 0.89 36.04
CA SER A 129 -10.03 0.45 37.14
C SER A 129 -9.17 -0.75 36.75
N GLU A 130 -9.75 -1.72 36.04
CA GLU A 130 -9.03 -2.90 35.54
C GLU A 130 -8.24 -2.60 34.26
N ARG A 131 -8.44 -1.42 33.66
CA ARG A 131 -7.85 -1.05 32.36
C ARG A 131 -8.13 -2.11 31.29
N GLN A 132 -9.33 -2.67 31.33
CA GLN A 132 -9.75 -3.78 30.49
C GLN A 132 -11.16 -3.53 29.95
N GLU A 133 -11.40 -3.89 28.70
CA GLU A 133 -12.76 -4.06 28.17
C GLU A 133 -13.03 -5.49 27.73
N ARG A 134 -14.29 -5.92 27.91
CA ARG A 134 -14.79 -7.22 27.45
C ARG A 134 -15.87 -6.96 26.41
N CYS A 135 -15.71 -7.59 25.26
CA CYS A 135 -16.55 -7.33 24.09
C CYS A 135 -17.17 -8.62 23.55
N VAL A 136 -18.36 -8.48 22.99
CA VAL A 136 -19.03 -9.49 22.17
C VAL A 136 -19.42 -8.81 20.86
N PHE A 137 -19.18 -9.50 19.75
CA PHE A 137 -19.46 -9.06 18.39
C PHE A 137 -20.33 -10.08 17.69
N ASP A 138 -21.24 -9.59 16.85
CA ASP A 138 -22.00 -10.39 15.91
C ASP A 138 -21.57 -9.97 14.50
N LEU A 139 -21.00 -10.92 13.75
CA LEU A 139 -20.47 -10.77 12.40
C LEU A 139 -21.30 -11.63 11.44
N GLY A 140 -22.40 -11.07 10.95
CA GLY A 140 -23.40 -11.82 10.19
C GLY A 140 -24.03 -12.95 11.02
N THR A 141 -23.61 -14.19 10.78
CA THR A 141 -24.11 -15.39 11.47
C THR A 141 -23.19 -15.92 12.56
N THR A 142 -22.02 -15.30 12.74
CA THR A 142 -20.99 -15.75 13.69
C THR A 142 -20.94 -14.76 14.83
N SER A 143 -20.87 -15.25 16.08
CA SER A 143 -20.60 -14.42 17.24
C SER A 143 -19.17 -14.67 17.71
N MET A 144 -18.51 -13.62 18.18
CA MET A 144 -17.13 -13.66 18.67
C MET A 144 -17.01 -12.83 19.92
N SER A 145 -16.10 -13.20 20.82
CA SER A 145 -15.80 -12.43 22.01
C SER A 145 -14.34 -12.03 22.06
N ALA A 146 -14.06 -10.92 22.74
CA ALA A 146 -12.71 -10.45 22.96
C ALA A 146 -12.52 -9.82 24.34
N VAL A 147 -11.27 -9.85 24.78
CA VAL A 147 -10.80 -9.13 25.96
C VAL A 147 -9.66 -8.22 25.54
N ASP A 148 -9.80 -6.94 25.86
CA ASP A 148 -8.82 -5.92 25.49
C ASP A 148 -8.17 -5.35 26.73
N THR A 149 -6.86 -5.22 26.70
CA THR A 149 -6.08 -4.67 27.82
C THR A 149 -5.38 -3.39 27.40
N TRP A 150 -5.58 -2.32 28.17
CA TRP A 150 -5.02 -1.00 27.89
C TRP A 150 -3.56 -0.90 28.33
N ASN A 151 -2.64 -0.75 27.38
CA ASN A 151 -1.21 -0.70 27.64
C ASN A 151 -0.65 0.74 27.82
N GLY A 152 -1.48 1.77 27.66
CA GLY A 152 -1.08 3.18 27.79
C GLY A 152 -1.04 3.95 26.46
N SER A 153 -0.95 3.25 25.33
CA SER A 153 -0.93 3.84 23.97
C SER A 153 -1.82 3.08 22.97
N GLY A 154 -2.66 2.19 23.49
CA GLY A 154 -3.55 1.37 22.70
C GLY A 154 -4.13 0.20 23.49
N TRP A 155 -4.97 -0.55 22.79
CA TRP A 155 -5.54 -1.79 23.27
C TRP A 155 -4.78 -2.98 22.71
N SER A 156 -4.46 -3.94 23.57
CA SER A 156 -4.11 -5.29 23.15
C SER A 156 -5.37 -6.14 23.23
N ARG A 157 -5.98 -6.42 22.08
CA ARG A 157 -7.19 -7.23 21.96
C ARG A 157 -6.84 -8.69 21.76
N ARG A 158 -7.43 -9.58 22.56
CA ARG A 158 -7.37 -11.03 22.37
C ARG A 158 -8.77 -11.58 22.15
N TYR A 159 -8.98 -12.20 21.00
CA TYR A 159 -10.21 -12.90 20.66
C TYR A 159 -10.26 -14.29 21.30
N ASP A 160 -11.46 -14.87 21.38
CA ASP A 160 -11.71 -16.21 21.90
C ASP A 160 -11.08 -17.34 21.09
N ASP A 161 -10.85 -17.14 19.79
CA ASP A 161 -10.10 -18.06 18.93
C ASP A 161 -8.58 -18.00 19.12
N GLY A 162 -8.10 -17.12 20.01
CA GLY A 162 -6.69 -16.95 20.34
C GLY A 162 -5.94 -15.93 19.47
N GLN A 163 -6.56 -15.34 18.43
CA GLN A 163 -5.92 -14.25 17.68
C GLN A 163 -5.76 -13.03 18.58
N GLN A 164 -4.63 -12.35 18.43
CA GLN A 164 -4.33 -11.13 19.16
C GLN A 164 -3.99 -10.01 18.17
N VAL A 165 -4.56 -8.82 18.40
CA VAL A 165 -4.29 -7.63 17.59
C VAL A 165 -3.98 -6.45 18.50
N THR A 166 -3.15 -5.53 18.00
CA THR A 166 -2.89 -4.25 18.67
C THR A 166 -3.69 -3.15 17.99
N ILE A 167 -4.44 -2.39 18.76
CA ILE A 167 -5.29 -1.28 18.31
C ILE A 167 -4.69 0.01 18.90
N PRO A 168 -3.88 0.75 18.13
CA PRO A 168 -3.32 2.01 18.61
C PRO A 168 -4.43 2.97 19.01
N SER A 169 -4.26 3.65 20.15
CA SER A 169 -5.22 4.66 20.59
C SER A 169 -4.57 5.69 21.49
N ASP A 170 -5.01 6.94 21.38
CA ASP A 170 -4.55 8.05 22.21
C ASP A 170 -5.27 8.10 23.57
N THR A 171 -6.37 7.36 23.70
CA THR A 171 -7.27 7.38 24.85
C THR A 171 -7.77 5.98 25.16
N MET A 172 -8.21 5.76 26.40
CA MET A 172 -8.88 4.52 26.81
C MET A 172 -10.36 4.53 26.33
N ALA A 173 -10.56 4.86 25.05
CA ALA A 173 -11.87 4.86 24.40
C ALA A 173 -12.33 3.42 24.16
N PRO A 174 -13.61 3.10 24.39
CA PRO A 174 -14.09 1.74 24.20
C PRO A 174 -14.17 1.37 22.72
N VAL A 175 -13.98 0.10 22.36
CA VAL A 175 -13.86 -0.35 20.95
C VAL A 175 -14.89 -1.44 20.59
N PRO A 176 -16.19 -1.10 20.46
CA PRO A 176 -17.25 -2.05 20.10
C PRO A 176 -17.31 -2.42 18.61
N PHE A 177 -16.15 -2.55 17.97
CA PHE A 177 -15.98 -3.01 16.59
C PHE A 177 -14.96 -4.15 16.56
N ALA A 178 -15.15 -5.21 15.80
CA ALA A 178 -14.27 -6.39 15.68
C ALA A 178 -13.01 -6.10 14.85
N VAL A 179 -12.18 -5.17 15.32
CA VAL A 179 -10.94 -4.74 14.64
C VAL A 179 -10.02 -5.92 14.29
N GLY A 180 -9.57 -5.96 13.03
CA GLY A 180 -8.69 -7.03 12.53
C GLY A 180 -9.43 -8.28 12.06
N ARG A 181 -10.75 -8.19 11.83
CA ARG A 181 -11.62 -9.25 11.30
C ARG A 181 -12.34 -8.86 10.02
#